data_AF-A0A7X9KI01-F1
#
_entry.id   AF-A0A7X9KI01-F1
#
_cell.length_a   1.000
_cell.length_b   1.000
_cell.length_c   1.000
_cell.angle_alpha   90.00
_cell.angle_beta   90.00
_cell.angle_gamma   90.00
#
_symmetry.space_group_name_H-M   'P 1'
#
loop_
_entity.id
_entity.type
_entity.pdbx_description
1 polymer ?
#
loop_
_entity_poly.entity_id
_entity_poly.type
_entity_poly.pdbx_seq_one_letter_code
_entity_poly.pdbx_strand_id
1 'polypeptide(L)'
;MEFDKQLEQFFDPDSPSDRWSIVLRHVEDDTQDSWYLERRLGYRDKELGDIVVPRNKATFTTDLTSVPQMFTWLVPRTGTHLAAALVHDALTPPFSEQGKPDWETPDLPITQLQADRVFRSAMADLGRPLLRRWMVWSAVSIPTAWQVSKVRAVLGYLSLAAIVVLGWFATLDLFDRGQWLPWMANRTWYIELLLGAAGAILVPLVLALLWPSGLRKAGAITGVALAALLHVTIAVAAVTFGYQLAEYRLRVWAPPKRWLKIGLTAAALAAVLLTYWMFGHYDS
;
A
#
# COMPACT_ATOMS: atom_id res chain seq x y z
N MET A 1 6.41 3.04 -30.94
CA MET A 1 5.35 4.03 -31.20
C MET A 1 4.35 4.17 -30.05
N GLU A 2 3.76 3.10 -29.48
CA GLU A 2 2.84 3.25 -28.32
C GLU A 2 3.53 3.74 -27.03
N PHE A 3 4.79 3.34 -26.79
CA PHE A 3 5.57 3.75 -25.62
C PHE A 3 6.01 5.22 -25.63
N ASP A 4 6.18 5.84 -26.81
CA ASP A 4 6.62 7.25 -26.90
C ASP A 4 5.48 8.21 -26.54
N LYS A 5 4.23 7.89 -26.92
CA LYS A 5 3.03 8.65 -26.52
C LYS A 5 2.76 8.64 -25.02
N GLN A 6 3.21 7.61 -24.32
CA GLN A 6 2.99 7.42 -22.88
C GLN A 6 3.85 8.39 -22.03
N LEU A 7 5.00 8.84 -22.56
CA LEU A 7 5.90 9.76 -21.86
C LEU A 7 5.58 11.24 -22.08
N GLU A 8 4.66 11.58 -22.98
CA GLU A 8 4.29 12.99 -23.30
C GLU A 8 3.57 13.70 -22.13
N GLN A 9 3.01 12.95 -21.18
CA GLN A 9 2.29 13.55 -20.05
C GLN A 9 3.24 14.11 -18.98
N PHE A 10 4.47 13.63 -18.92
CA PHE A 10 5.49 14.17 -18.02
C PHE A 10 6.39 15.14 -18.76
N PHE A 11 6.70 16.28 -18.16
CA PHE A 11 7.50 17.32 -18.78
C PHE A 11 8.33 18.10 -17.76
N ASP A 12 9.36 18.78 -18.24
CA ASP A 12 10.11 19.76 -17.45
C ASP A 12 9.47 21.15 -17.65
N PRO A 13 8.85 21.76 -16.63
CA PRO A 13 8.21 23.07 -16.77
C PRO A 13 9.24 24.20 -16.94
N ASP A 14 10.51 23.99 -16.53
CA ASP A 14 11.60 24.96 -16.73
C ASP A 14 12.18 24.87 -18.15
N SER A 15 12.00 23.74 -18.84
CA SER A 15 12.51 23.52 -20.20
C SER A 15 11.63 22.51 -20.95
N PRO A 16 10.45 22.93 -21.45
CA PRO A 16 9.45 22.03 -22.02
C PRO A 16 9.90 21.24 -23.25
N SER A 17 10.92 21.72 -23.96
CA SER A 17 11.53 21.05 -25.11
C SER A 17 12.49 19.94 -24.73
N ASP A 18 12.98 19.94 -23.49
CA ASP A 18 13.96 18.96 -23.03
C ASP A 18 13.27 17.70 -22.53
N ARG A 19 13.99 16.57 -22.63
CA ARG A 19 13.55 15.34 -21.99
C ARG A 19 13.55 15.55 -20.48
N TRP A 20 12.42 15.30 -19.84
CA TRP A 20 12.30 15.40 -18.39
C TRP A 20 13.25 14.41 -17.70
N SER A 21 13.76 14.80 -16.54
CA SER A 21 14.60 13.97 -15.69
C SER A 21 14.35 14.30 -14.22
N ILE A 22 14.47 13.29 -13.37
CA ILE A 22 14.31 13.45 -11.92
C ILE A 22 15.70 13.63 -11.32
N VAL A 23 15.94 14.80 -10.72
CA VAL A 23 17.16 15.08 -9.97
C VAL A 23 16.75 15.42 -8.54
N LEU A 24 17.24 14.64 -7.59
CA LEU A 24 16.90 14.73 -6.18
C LEU A 24 18.17 14.95 -5.38
N ARG A 25 18.13 15.88 -4.42
CA ARG A 25 19.20 16.06 -3.45
C ARG A 25 18.76 15.60 -2.07
N HIS A 26 19.64 14.85 -1.41
CA HIS A 26 19.47 14.43 -0.03
C HIS A 26 19.55 15.64 0.92
N VAL A 27 18.67 15.69 1.90
CA VAL A 27 18.73 16.68 2.98
C VAL A 27 19.71 16.17 4.03
N GLU A 28 20.80 16.91 4.30
CA GLU A 28 21.68 16.66 5.44
C GLU A 28 20.95 17.01 6.75
N ASP A 29 20.13 16.08 7.25
CA ASP A 29 19.58 16.10 8.60
C ASP A 29 19.55 14.65 9.13
N ASP A 30 20.25 14.38 10.23
CA ASP A 30 20.54 13.04 10.78
C ASP A 30 19.30 12.28 11.30
N THR A 31 18.11 12.88 11.20
CA THR A 31 16.90 12.36 11.84
C THR A 31 15.94 11.63 10.89
N GLN A 32 15.92 11.94 9.59
CA GLN A 32 15.07 11.32 8.57
C GLN A 32 15.68 11.38 7.15
N ASP A 33 15.62 10.26 6.40
CA ASP A 33 15.94 10.22 4.96
C ASP A 33 14.92 11.07 4.18
N SER A 34 15.26 12.34 3.91
CA SER A 34 14.40 13.26 3.17
C SER A 34 15.13 13.85 1.97
N TRP A 35 14.38 14.11 0.90
CA TRP A 35 14.90 14.55 -0.40
C TRP A 35 14.10 15.75 -0.89
N TYR A 36 14.72 16.60 -1.71
CA TYR A 36 14.02 17.66 -2.43
C TYR A 36 14.39 17.62 -3.92
N LEU A 37 13.49 18.08 -4.78
CA LEU A 37 13.72 18.13 -6.22
C LEU A 37 14.67 19.28 -6.56
N GLU A 38 15.68 19.01 -7.39
CA GLU A 38 16.51 20.05 -8.01
C GLU A 38 15.96 20.51 -9.36
N ARG A 39 15.26 19.64 -10.08
CA ARG A 39 14.53 19.96 -11.32
C ARG A 39 13.04 19.79 -11.08
N ARG A 40 12.23 20.74 -11.53
CA ARG A 40 10.76 20.64 -11.40
C ARG A 40 10.25 19.51 -12.28
N LEU A 41 9.13 18.93 -11.88
CA LEU A 41 8.45 17.87 -12.63
C LEU A 41 7.00 18.30 -12.88
N GLY A 42 6.60 18.35 -14.15
CA GLY A 42 5.23 18.58 -14.56
C GLY A 42 4.54 17.27 -14.95
N TYR A 43 3.25 17.16 -14.64
CA TYR A 43 2.37 16.09 -15.10
C TYR A 43 1.07 16.67 -15.64
N ARG A 44 0.68 16.28 -16.86
CA ARG A 44 -0.57 16.69 -17.48
C ARG A 44 -1.67 15.67 -17.17
N ASP A 45 -2.58 16.06 -16.30
CA ASP A 45 -3.74 15.27 -15.98
C ASP A 45 -4.96 15.65 -16.84
N LYS A 46 -5.76 14.65 -17.21
CA LYS A 46 -6.94 14.84 -18.07
C LYS A 46 -8.07 15.64 -17.44
N GLU A 47 -8.19 15.64 -16.11
CA GLU A 47 -9.28 16.29 -15.36
C GLU A 47 -8.81 17.55 -14.65
N LEU A 48 -7.58 17.55 -14.14
CA LEU A 48 -6.99 18.65 -13.36
C LEU A 48 -6.03 19.53 -14.16
N GLY A 49 -5.75 19.21 -15.43
CA GLY A 49 -4.81 19.97 -16.24
C GLY A 49 -3.36 19.76 -15.81
N ASP A 50 -2.52 20.77 -16.00
CA ASP A 50 -1.10 20.69 -15.71
C ASP A 50 -0.85 20.81 -14.20
N ILE A 51 -0.11 19.85 -13.65
CA ILE A 51 0.26 19.75 -12.24
C ILE A 51 1.78 19.88 -12.15
N VAL A 52 2.28 20.91 -11.46
CA VAL A 52 3.72 21.17 -11.33
C VAL A 52 4.19 20.89 -9.91
N VAL A 53 5.14 19.97 -9.76
CA VAL A 53 5.78 19.65 -8.48
C VAL A 53 6.78 20.76 -8.10
N PRO A 54 6.64 21.39 -6.92
CA PRO A 54 7.52 22.46 -6.47
C PRO A 54 8.94 21.98 -6.15
N ARG A 55 9.92 22.88 -6.34
CA ARG A 55 11.37 22.62 -6.12
C ARG A 55 11.85 22.99 -4.70
N ASN A 56 11.17 23.92 -4.04
CA ASN A 56 11.72 24.63 -2.90
C ASN A 56 11.75 23.76 -1.62
N LYS A 57 12.95 23.57 -1.04
CA LYS A 57 13.21 22.82 0.19
C LYS A 57 12.36 23.27 1.40
N ALA A 58 11.95 24.54 1.45
CA ALA A 58 11.09 25.07 2.50
C ALA A 58 9.61 24.70 2.31
N THR A 59 9.19 24.32 1.11
CA THR A 59 7.79 24.06 0.76
C THR A 59 7.54 22.64 0.27
N PHE A 60 8.56 21.86 -0.11
CA PHE A 60 8.42 20.47 -0.55
C PHE A 60 9.65 19.62 -0.23
N THR A 61 9.41 18.57 0.56
CA THR A 61 10.34 17.47 0.79
C THR A 61 9.58 16.15 0.60
N THR A 62 10.24 15.15 0.03
CA THR A 62 9.67 13.83 -0.23
C THR A 62 10.57 12.78 0.41
N ASP A 63 9.98 11.71 0.91
CA ASP A 63 10.69 10.50 1.36
C ASP A 63 10.87 9.48 0.21
N LEU A 64 10.77 9.96 -1.04
CA LEU A 64 10.83 9.25 -2.33
C LEU A 64 9.63 8.34 -2.58
N THR A 65 9.04 7.78 -1.53
CA THR A 65 7.66 7.30 -1.46
C THR A 65 7.39 6.88 0.00
N SER A 66 6.29 7.36 0.60
CA SER A 66 5.72 6.79 1.82
C SER A 66 5.04 5.43 1.54
N VAL A 67 5.73 4.50 0.85
CA VAL A 67 5.25 3.12 0.73
C VAL A 67 5.43 2.46 2.09
N PRO A 68 4.34 2.01 2.76
CA PRO A 68 4.48 1.25 4.00
C PRO A 68 5.46 0.10 3.78
N GLN A 69 6.39 -0.12 4.72
CA GLN A 69 7.50 -1.05 4.55
C GLN A 69 7.06 -2.48 4.15
N MET A 70 5.82 -2.85 4.47
CA MET A 70 5.18 -4.11 4.05
C MET A 70 4.84 -4.22 2.55
N PHE A 71 4.94 -3.14 1.77
CA PHE A 71 4.67 -3.12 0.32
C PHE A 71 5.92 -2.87 -0.53
N THR A 72 7.09 -2.64 0.09
CA THR A 72 8.34 -2.41 -0.65
C THR A 72 8.82 -3.63 -1.43
N TRP A 73 8.38 -4.84 -1.06
CA TRP A 73 8.61 -6.06 -1.84
C TRP A 73 7.78 -6.11 -3.14
N LEU A 74 6.65 -5.40 -3.19
CA LEU A 74 5.75 -5.34 -4.35
C LEU A 74 6.09 -4.18 -5.27
N VAL A 75 6.47 -3.03 -4.69
CA VAL A 75 6.92 -1.85 -5.41
C VAL A 75 8.18 -1.29 -4.73
N PRO A 76 9.36 -1.39 -5.38
CA PRO A 76 10.59 -0.85 -4.83
C PRO A 76 10.47 0.66 -4.60
N ARG A 77 11.20 1.25 -3.63
CA ARG A 77 11.12 2.70 -3.32
C ARG A 77 11.52 3.63 -4.48
N THR A 78 12.20 3.10 -5.49
CA THR A 78 12.67 3.86 -6.65
C THR A 78 12.37 3.08 -7.94
N GLY A 79 12.36 3.79 -9.07
CA GLY A 79 12.15 3.23 -10.40
C GLY A 79 11.10 3.99 -11.20
N THR A 80 10.52 3.35 -12.21
CA THR A 80 9.63 3.98 -13.20
C THR A 80 8.35 4.61 -12.62
N HIS A 81 8.03 4.39 -11.35
CA HIS A 81 6.84 4.95 -10.68
C HIS A 81 7.18 6.14 -9.77
N LEU A 82 8.48 6.47 -9.61
CA LEU A 82 8.93 7.58 -8.77
C LEU A 82 8.33 8.91 -9.22
N ALA A 83 8.28 9.16 -10.54
CA ALA A 83 7.64 10.37 -11.09
C ALA A 83 6.17 10.51 -10.61
N ALA A 84 5.41 9.41 -10.63
CA ALA A 84 4.03 9.41 -10.16
C ALA A 84 3.93 9.61 -8.64
N ALA A 85 4.86 9.04 -7.86
CA ALA A 85 4.91 9.22 -6.42
C ALA A 85 5.17 10.69 -6.05
N LEU A 86 6.12 11.35 -6.71
CA LEU A 86 6.42 12.77 -6.51
C LEU A 86 5.21 13.67 -6.79
N VAL A 87 4.45 13.36 -7.85
CA VAL A 87 3.18 14.06 -8.16
C VAL A 87 2.13 13.81 -7.08
N HIS A 88 2.01 12.57 -6.58
CA HIS A 88 1.05 12.24 -5.51
C HIS A 88 1.38 12.95 -4.18
N ASP A 89 2.66 12.95 -3.79
CA ASP A 89 3.15 13.63 -2.59
C ASP A 89 2.83 15.13 -2.67
N ALA A 90 3.07 15.76 -3.82
CA ALA A 90 2.77 17.19 -4.03
C ALA A 90 1.28 17.54 -3.89
N LEU A 91 0.38 16.59 -4.13
CA LEU A 91 -1.07 16.75 -4.05
C LEU A 91 -1.65 16.37 -2.67
N THR A 92 -0.84 15.85 -1.76
CA THR A 92 -1.25 15.33 -0.45
C THR A 92 -0.83 16.28 0.67
N PRO A 93 -1.57 16.38 1.80
CA PRO A 93 -1.13 17.13 2.97
C PRO A 93 0.24 16.67 3.49
N PRO A 94 1.10 17.58 4.00
CA PRO A 94 0.85 19.01 4.24
C PRO A 94 1.00 19.89 3.00
N PHE A 95 1.45 19.37 1.86
CA PHE A 95 1.79 20.16 0.68
C PHE A 95 0.58 20.75 -0.05
N SER A 96 -0.60 20.13 0.11
CA SER A 96 -1.88 20.66 -0.39
C SER A 96 -2.64 21.53 0.63
N GLU A 97 -2.20 21.61 1.89
CA GLU A 97 -2.83 22.41 2.95
C GLU A 97 -2.27 23.84 2.98
N GLN A 98 -2.84 24.72 2.15
CA GLN A 98 -2.74 26.20 2.24
C GLN A 98 -1.33 26.82 2.32
N GLY A 99 -0.84 27.14 1.12
CA GLY A 99 0.15 28.17 0.81
C GLY A 99 0.08 28.43 -0.70
N LYS A 100 0.83 29.38 -1.25
CA LYS A 100 1.17 29.37 -2.69
C LYS A 100 2.53 28.67 -2.87
N PRO A 101 2.62 27.32 -2.89
CA PRO A 101 3.72 26.67 -3.58
C PRO A 101 3.75 27.15 -5.04
N ASP A 102 4.91 27.03 -5.69
CA ASP A 102 5.09 27.29 -7.14
C ASP A 102 4.36 26.23 -8.01
N TRP A 103 3.21 25.75 -7.55
CA TRP A 103 2.32 24.95 -8.35
C TRP A 103 1.54 25.85 -9.29
N GLU A 104 1.42 25.41 -10.53
CA GLU A 104 0.23 25.68 -11.33
C GLU A 104 -0.72 24.52 -10.97
N THR A 105 -1.76 24.81 -10.19
CA THR A 105 -2.84 23.87 -9.81
C THR A 105 -4.13 24.59 -10.20
N PRO A 106 -5.19 23.87 -10.55
CA PRO A 106 -6.53 24.46 -10.67
C PRO A 106 -6.86 25.35 -9.46
N ASP A 107 -7.64 26.42 -9.65
CA ASP A 107 -8.05 27.39 -8.62
C ASP A 107 -8.79 26.80 -7.40
N LEU A 108 -8.98 25.47 -7.33
CA LEU A 108 -9.78 24.74 -6.37
C LEU A 108 -8.93 23.77 -5.53
N PRO A 109 -9.25 23.59 -4.23
CA PRO A 109 -8.57 22.61 -3.38
C PRO A 109 -8.78 21.18 -3.90
N ILE A 110 -7.69 20.46 -4.14
CA ILE A 110 -7.70 19.07 -4.59
C ILE A 110 -8.00 18.15 -3.41
N THR A 111 -8.99 17.27 -3.57
CA THR A 111 -9.31 16.24 -2.58
C THR A 111 -8.30 15.09 -2.62
N GLN A 112 -8.08 14.42 -1.50
CA GLN A 112 -7.20 13.24 -1.46
C GLN A 112 -7.64 12.12 -2.43
N LEU A 113 -8.95 11.98 -2.68
CA LEU A 113 -9.47 11.04 -3.68
C LEU A 113 -9.02 11.38 -5.11
N GLN A 114 -8.95 12.69 -5.43
CA GLN A 114 -8.43 13.15 -6.71
C GLN A 114 -6.92 12.93 -6.80
N ALA A 115 -6.17 13.19 -5.74
CA ALA A 115 -4.74 12.90 -5.67
C ALA A 115 -4.46 11.41 -5.93
N ASP A 116 -5.17 10.50 -5.25
CA ASP A 116 -5.04 9.06 -5.45
C ASP A 116 -5.40 8.65 -6.90
N ARG A 117 -6.43 9.26 -7.49
CA ARG A 117 -6.81 9.02 -8.89
C ARG A 117 -5.71 9.47 -9.85
N VAL A 118 -5.16 10.67 -9.67
CA VAL A 118 -4.03 11.21 -10.44
C VAL A 118 -2.86 10.25 -10.37
N PHE A 119 -2.51 9.77 -9.17
CA PHE A 119 -1.40 8.84 -8.98
C PHE A 119 -1.56 7.56 -9.81
N ARG A 120 -2.77 7.00 -9.84
CA ARG A 120 -3.07 5.81 -10.64
C ARG A 120 -3.00 6.09 -12.15
N SER A 121 -3.46 7.25 -12.60
CA SER A 121 -3.38 7.70 -14.00
C SER A 121 -1.92 7.94 -14.41
N ALA A 122 -1.15 8.65 -13.59
CA ALA A 122 0.28 8.88 -13.76
C ALA A 122 1.07 7.56 -13.87
N MET A 123 0.75 6.56 -13.03
CA MET A 123 1.32 5.22 -13.17
C MET A 123 0.93 4.53 -14.49
N ALA A 124 -0.29 4.74 -14.99
CA ALA A 124 -0.72 4.21 -16.27
C ALA A 124 0.09 4.83 -17.43
N ASP A 125 0.32 6.14 -17.37
CA ASP A 125 1.09 6.89 -18.36
C ASP A 125 2.58 6.52 -18.31
N LEU A 126 3.12 6.14 -17.14
CA LEU A 126 4.46 5.56 -17.02
C LEU A 126 4.55 4.08 -17.47
N GLY A 127 3.51 3.55 -18.13
CA GLY A 127 3.47 2.20 -18.67
C GLY A 127 3.37 1.09 -17.61
N ARG A 128 2.91 1.39 -16.39
CA ARG A 128 2.81 0.37 -15.33
C ARG A 128 1.67 -0.63 -15.62
N PRO A 129 1.92 -1.94 -15.43
CA PRO A 129 0.90 -2.97 -15.62
C PRO A 129 -0.35 -2.71 -14.78
N LEU A 130 -1.51 -3.07 -15.34
CA LEU A 130 -2.82 -2.76 -14.78
C LEU A 130 -2.97 -3.26 -13.33
N LEU A 131 -2.67 -4.54 -13.06
CA LEU A 131 -2.79 -5.08 -11.71
C LEU A 131 -1.91 -4.32 -10.70
N ARG A 132 -0.67 -4.00 -11.09
CA ARG A 132 0.28 -3.30 -10.21
C ARG A 132 -0.20 -1.90 -9.84
N ARG A 133 -0.62 -1.09 -10.81
CA ARG A 133 -1.12 0.27 -10.54
C ARG A 133 -2.37 0.26 -9.65
N TRP A 134 -3.24 -0.74 -9.80
CA TRP A 134 -4.44 -0.89 -8.97
C TRP A 134 -4.15 -1.35 -7.55
N MET A 135 -3.17 -2.24 -7.34
CA MET A 135 -2.72 -2.62 -5.99
C MET A 135 -2.12 -1.42 -5.26
N VAL A 136 -1.22 -0.69 -5.92
CA VAL A 136 -0.56 0.50 -5.34
C VAL A 136 -1.57 1.59 -5.02
N TRP A 137 -2.48 1.89 -5.97
CA TRP A 137 -3.58 2.83 -5.75
C TRP A 137 -4.42 2.42 -4.53
N SER A 138 -4.75 1.13 -4.41
CA SER A 138 -5.53 0.65 -3.28
C SER A 138 -4.80 0.91 -1.96
N ALA A 139 -3.50 0.62 -1.89
CA ALA A 139 -2.69 0.82 -0.69
C ALA A 139 -2.68 2.29 -0.22
N VAL A 140 -2.52 3.26 -1.12
CA VAL A 140 -2.54 4.69 -0.75
C VAL A 140 -3.95 5.21 -0.44
N SER A 141 -4.99 4.55 -0.96
CA SER A 141 -6.39 4.94 -0.73
C SER A 141 -7.00 4.38 0.56
N ILE A 142 -6.37 3.40 1.22
CA ILE A 142 -6.84 2.84 2.50
C ILE A 142 -6.86 3.91 3.61
N PRO A 143 -5.79 4.70 3.83
CA PRO A 143 -5.81 5.83 4.76
C PRO A 143 -6.82 6.92 4.39
N THR A 144 -6.99 7.19 3.09
CA THR A 144 -7.94 8.19 2.55
C THR A 144 -9.37 7.97 3.02
N ALA A 145 -9.77 6.72 3.31
CA ALA A 145 -11.09 6.42 3.84
C ALA A 145 -11.44 7.19 5.10
N TRP A 146 -10.48 7.40 6.01
CA TRP A 146 -10.69 8.12 7.26
C TRP A 146 -11.02 9.59 7.05
N GLN A 147 -10.41 10.21 6.04
CA GLN A 147 -10.66 11.60 5.65
C GLN A 147 -12.05 11.76 5.00
N VAL A 148 -12.48 10.77 4.21
CA VAL A 148 -13.79 10.80 3.53
C VAL A 148 -14.94 10.55 4.51
N SER A 149 -14.83 9.52 5.36
CA SER A 149 -15.87 9.19 6.34
C SER A 149 -15.32 8.28 7.43
N LYS A 150 -15.19 8.82 8.65
CA LYS A 150 -14.68 8.07 9.82
C LYS A 150 -15.48 6.80 10.11
N VAL A 151 -16.82 6.87 10.07
CA VAL A 151 -17.69 5.72 10.36
C VAL A 151 -17.50 4.60 9.32
N ARG A 152 -17.53 4.95 8.03
CA ARG A 152 -17.33 3.97 6.94
C ARG A 152 -15.89 3.44 6.91
N ALA A 153 -14.90 4.26 7.29
CA ALA A 153 -13.52 3.83 7.43
C ALA A 153 -13.36 2.79 8.55
N VAL A 154 -13.95 3.04 9.73
CA VAL A 154 -13.97 2.07 10.84
C VAL A 154 -14.60 0.75 10.39
N LEU A 155 -15.76 0.79 9.72
CA LEU A 155 -16.40 -0.42 9.19
C LEU A 155 -15.50 -1.13 8.15
N GLY A 156 -14.81 -0.38 7.30
CA GLY A 156 -13.85 -0.91 6.35
C GLY A 156 -12.62 -1.56 7.00
N TYR A 157 -12.08 -0.96 8.07
CA TYR A 157 -10.95 -1.54 8.81
C TYR A 157 -11.37 -2.77 9.61
N LEU A 158 -12.56 -2.75 10.23
CA LEU A 158 -13.14 -3.93 10.87
C LEU A 158 -13.38 -5.06 9.86
N SER A 159 -13.76 -4.72 8.62
CA SER A 159 -13.94 -5.73 7.58
C SER A 159 -12.62 -6.33 7.11
N LEU A 160 -11.54 -5.56 7.04
CA LEU A 160 -10.18 -6.10 6.82
C LEU A 160 -9.74 -7.02 7.98
N ALA A 161 -10.00 -6.63 9.22
CA ALA A 161 -9.71 -7.47 10.38
C ALA A 161 -10.50 -8.80 10.33
N ALA A 162 -11.79 -8.75 9.97
CA ALA A 162 -12.61 -9.94 9.76
C ALA A 162 -12.04 -10.85 8.66
N ILE A 163 -11.54 -10.28 7.54
CA ILE A 163 -10.91 -11.05 6.47
C ILE A 163 -9.66 -11.78 6.98
N VAL A 164 -8.84 -11.16 7.82
CA VAL A 164 -7.67 -11.82 8.44
C VAL A 164 -8.10 -13.00 9.32
N VAL A 165 -9.11 -12.79 10.16
CA VAL A 165 -9.62 -13.85 11.05
C VAL A 165 -10.22 -15.00 10.24
N LEU A 166 -11.00 -14.72 9.20
CA LEU A 166 -11.55 -15.75 8.32
C LEU A 166 -10.46 -16.47 7.53
N GLY A 167 -9.45 -15.75 7.05
CA GLY A 167 -8.30 -16.33 6.36
C GLY A 167 -7.51 -17.27 7.27
N TRP A 168 -7.37 -16.93 8.55
CA TRP A 168 -6.76 -17.79 9.56
C TRP A 168 -7.53 -19.10 9.76
N PHE A 169 -8.84 -19.03 9.93
CA PHE A 169 -9.67 -20.24 10.04
C PHE A 169 -9.66 -21.07 8.76
N ALA A 170 -9.63 -20.43 7.59
CA ALA A 170 -9.46 -21.12 6.31
C ALA A 170 -8.12 -21.86 6.23
N THR A 171 -7.05 -21.30 6.82
CA THR A 171 -5.76 -22.02 6.95
C THR A 171 -5.93 -23.28 7.78
N LEU A 172 -6.55 -23.18 8.96
CA LEU A 172 -6.71 -24.32 9.87
C LEU A 172 -7.55 -25.44 9.25
N ASP A 173 -8.65 -25.09 8.58
CA ASP A 173 -9.49 -26.07 7.88
C ASP A 173 -8.73 -26.74 6.73
N LEU A 174 -7.92 -26.01 5.95
CA LEU A 174 -7.13 -26.59 4.84
C LEU A 174 -6.08 -27.62 5.31
N PHE A 175 -5.67 -27.55 6.58
CA PHE A 175 -4.76 -28.52 7.20
C PHE A 175 -5.48 -29.59 8.03
N ASP A 176 -6.80 -29.75 7.86
CA ASP A 176 -7.67 -30.71 8.56
C ASP A 176 -7.74 -30.52 10.08
N ARG A 177 -7.61 -29.28 10.57
CA ARG A 177 -7.40 -28.99 12.02
C ARG A 177 -8.58 -28.27 12.63
N GLY A 178 -9.75 -28.73 12.21
CA GLY A 178 -11.06 -28.27 12.65
C GLY A 178 -12.05 -28.23 11.50
N GLN A 179 -13.25 -27.74 11.84
CA GLN A 179 -14.33 -27.45 10.90
C GLN A 179 -14.86 -26.06 11.21
N TRP A 180 -13.97 -25.06 11.13
CA TRP A 180 -14.22 -23.70 11.57
C TRP A 180 -15.12 -22.94 10.60
N LEU A 181 -14.97 -23.19 9.30
CA LEU A 181 -15.74 -22.53 8.25
C LEU A 181 -16.79 -23.48 7.66
N PRO A 182 -18.08 -23.11 7.70
CA PRO A 182 -19.16 -24.01 7.31
C PRO A 182 -19.15 -24.35 5.81
N TRP A 183 -18.52 -23.53 4.97
CA TRP A 183 -18.37 -23.79 3.53
C TRP A 183 -17.13 -24.66 3.20
N MET A 184 -16.20 -24.86 4.13
CA MET A 184 -15.05 -25.76 3.94
C MET A 184 -15.24 -27.08 4.67
N ALA A 185 -16.02 -27.12 5.75
CA ALA A 185 -16.20 -28.30 6.59
C ALA A 185 -16.62 -29.58 5.84
N ASN A 186 -15.93 -30.69 6.15
CA ASN A 186 -16.29 -32.06 5.78
C ASN A 186 -16.42 -32.27 4.26
N ARG A 187 -15.43 -31.79 3.49
CA ARG A 187 -15.35 -31.94 2.04
C ARG A 187 -14.04 -32.62 1.65
N THR A 188 -13.92 -33.00 0.38
CA THR A 188 -12.63 -33.47 -0.14
C THR A 188 -11.69 -32.28 -0.30
N TRP A 189 -10.38 -32.45 -0.03
CA TRP A 189 -9.38 -31.38 0.01
C TRP A 189 -9.42 -30.39 -1.18
N TYR A 190 -9.65 -30.86 -2.41
CA TYR A 190 -9.70 -29.98 -3.59
C TYR A 190 -10.97 -29.12 -3.63
N ILE A 191 -12.09 -29.60 -3.08
CA ILE A 191 -13.33 -28.84 -2.92
C ILE A 191 -13.12 -27.76 -1.85
N GLU A 192 -12.45 -28.10 -0.75
CA GLU A 192 -12.08 -27.15 0.30
C GLU A 192 -11.20 -26.03 -0.25
N LEU A 193 -10.18 -26.40 -1.05
CA LEU A 193 -9.31 -25.42 -1.71
C LEU A 193 -10.11 -24.50 -2.64
N LEU A 194 -11.02 -25.05 -3.45
CA LEU A 194 -11.88 -24.25 -4.35
C LEU A 194 -12.84 -23.34 -3.59
N LEU A 195 -13.50 -23.83 -2.54
CA LEU A 195 -14.44 -23.05 -1.74
C LEU A 195 -13.72 -22.01 -0.86
N GLY A 196 -12.53 -22.34 -0.36
CA GLY A 196 -11.63 -21.41 0.31
C GLY A 196 -11.18 -20.28 -0.63
N ALA A 197 -10.76 -20.61 -1.85
CA ALA A 197 -10.42 -19.63 -2.88
C ALA A 197 -11.61 -18.76 -3.28
N ALA A 198 -12.81 -19.35 -3.43
CA ALA A 198 -14.03 -18.60 -3.68
C ALA A 198 -14.36 -17.65 -2.51
N GLY A 199 -14.23 -18.11 -1.27
CA GLY A 199 -14.40 -17.28 -0.07
C GLY A 199 -13.42 -16.11 -0.02
N ALA A 200 -12.15 -16.35 -0.37
CA ALA A 200 -11.11 -15.33 -0.43
C ALA A 200 -11.35 -14.24 -1.50
N ILE A 201 -12.26 -14.46 -2.45
CA ILE A 201 -12.69 -13.48 -3.44
C ILE A 201 -14.02 -12.85 -3.04
N LEU A 202 -15.04 -13.68 -2.79
CA LEU A 202 -16.42 -13.24 -2.59
C LEU A 202 -16.60 -12.46 -1.28
N VAL A 203 -16.00 -12.92 -0.18
CA VAL A 203 -16.15 -12.26 1.12
C VAL A 203 -15.58 -10.84 1.09
N PRO A 204 -14.34 -10.61 0.61
CA PRO A 204 -13.83 -9.25 0.43
C PRO A 204 -14.66 -8.36 -0.49
N LEU A 205 -15.21 -8.90 -1.59
CA LEU A 205 -16.05 -8.13 -2.51
C LEU A 205 -17.35 -7.64 -1.85
N VAL A 206 -17.99 -8.47 -1.02
CA VAL A 206 -19.18 -8.08 -0.26
C VAL A 206 -18.82 -7.07 0.83
N LEU A 207 -17.77 -7.36 1.61
CA LEU A 207 -17.30 -6.48 2.68
C LEU A 207 -16.80 -5.11 2.17
N ALA A 208 -16.36 -5.04 0.92
CA ALA A 208 -16.00 -3.79 0.26
C ALA A 208 -17.16 -2.78 0.19
N LEU A 209 -18.42 -3.22 0.25
CA LEU A 209 -19.58 -2.34 0.27
C LEU A 209 -19.67 -1.48 1.55
N LEU A 210 -18.99 -1.89 2.62
CA LEU A 210 -18.89 -1.14 3.87
C LEU A 210 -18.01 0.11 3.74
N TRP A 211 -17.09 0.12 2.77
CA TRP A 211 -16.21 1.26 2.51
C TRP A 211 -16.98 2.47 1.94
N PRO A 212 -16.42 3.69 2.04
CA PRO A 212 -16.94 4.86 1.35
C PRO A 212 -17.13 4.58 -0.15
N SER A 213 -18.15 5.17 -0.78
CA SER A 213 -18.54 4.85 -2.18
C SER A 213 -17.39 5.00 -3.18
N GLY A 214 -16.55 6.04 -3.03
CA GLY A 214 -15.35 6.26 -3.86
C GLY A 214 -14.22 5.26 -3.63
N LEU A 215 -14.27 4.47 -2.55
CA LEU A 215 -13.17 3.62 -2.08
C LEU A 215 -13.53 2.12 -2.03
N ARG A 216 -14.74 1.74 -2.43
CA ARG A 216 -15.16 0.32 -2.48
C ARG A 216 -14.20 -0.54 -3.31
N LYS A 217 -13.70 -0.02 -4.44
CA LYS A 217 -12.73 -0.75 -5.28
C LYS A 217 -11.40 -0.97 -4.55
N ALA A 218 -10.92 0.01 -3.79
CA ALA A 218 -9.69 -0.10 -3.01
C ALA A 218 -9.86 -1.14 -1.89
N GLY A 219 -11.00 -1.10 -1.18
CA GLY A 219 -11.35 -2.09 -0.15
C GLY A 219 -11.43 -3.51 -0.71
N ALA A 220 -12.07 -3.68 -1.88
CA ALA A 220 -12.15 -4.97 -2.57
C ALA A 220 -10.77 -5.53 -2.95
N ILE A 221 -9.95 -4.74 -3.65
CA ILE A 221 -8.61 -5.17 -4.08
C ILE A 221 -7.74 -5.51 -2.87
N THR A 222 -7.74 -4.65 -1.85
CA THR A 222 -6.96 -4.86 -0.62
C THR A 222 -7.43 -6.09 0.13
N GLY A 223 -8.74 -6.28 0.27
CA GLY A 223 -9.30 -7.44 0.95
C GLY A 223 -9.03 -8.76 0.22
N VAL A 224 -9.15 -8.80 -1.12
CA VAL A 224 -8.80 -9.99 -1.91
C VAL A 224 -7.31 -10.30 -1.82
N ALA A 225 -6.45 -9.28 -1.98
CA ALA A 225 -5.01 -9.45 -1.85
C ALA A 225 -4.64 -9.96 -0.44
N LEU A 226 -5.25 -9.41 0.60
CA LEU A 226 -5.04 -9.82 1.98
C LEU A 226 -5.48 -11.27 2.20
N ALA A 227 -6.68 -11.66 1.76
CA ALA A 227 -7.19 -13.03 1.90
C ALA A 227 -6.30 -14.05 1.17
N ALA A 228 -5.88 -13.73 -0.06
CA ALA A 228 -5.05 -14.62 -0.88
C ALA A 228 -3.61 -14.74 -0.35
N LEU A 229 -3.03 -13.64 0.15
CA LEU A 229 -1.62 -13.58 0.54
C LEU A 229 -1.39 -13.74 2.04
N LEU A 230 -2.43 -13.87 2.87
CA LEU A 230 -2.32 -13.97 4.32
C LEU A 230 -1.33 -15.05 4.74
N HIS A 231 -1.49 -16.27 4.21
CA HIS A 231 -0.68 -17.44 4.50
C HIS A 231 0.82 -17.22 4.20
N VAL A 232 1.10 -16.64 3.02
CA VAL A 232 2.47 -16.30 2.60
C VAL A 232 3.06 -15.23 3.51
N THR A 233 2.25 -14.23 3.89
CA THR A 233 2.66 -13.13 4.78
C THR A 233 3.03 -13.65 6.16
N ILE A 234 2.25 -14.57 6.72
CA ILE A 234 2.53 -15.22 8.01
C ILE A 234 3.85 -16.01 7.94
N ALA A 235 4.06 -16.79 6.88
CA ALA A 235 5.28 -17.57 6.69
C ALA A 235 6.53 -16.67 6.58
N VAL A 236 6.48 -15.62 5.77
CA VAL A 236 7.58 -14.66 5.62
C VAL A 236 7.85 -13.92 6.93
N ALA A 237 6.80 -13.53 7.66
CA ALA A 237 6.94 -12.89 8.97
C ALA A 237 7.62 -13.81 10.00
N ALA A 238 7.27 -15.11 10.02
CA ALA A 238 7.91 -16.10 10.89
C ALA A 238 9.41 -16.27 10.58
N VAL A 239 9.77 -16.37 9.30
CA VAL A 239 11.19 -16.44 8.87
C VAL A 239 11.95 -15.17 9.24
N THR A 240 11.36 -14.00 8.97
CA THR A 240 11.94 -12.70 9.31
C THR A 240 12.15 -12.55 10.82
N PHE A 241 11.20 -13.03 11.63
CA PHE A 241 11.33 -13.05 13.08
C PHE A 241 12.47 -13.96 13.55
N GLY A 242 12.59 -15.16 13.00
CA GLY A 242 13.68 -16.09 13.31
C GLY A 242 15.05 -15.47 13.02
N TYR A 243 15.18 -14.78 11.87
CA TYR A 243 16.37 -14.02 11.50
C TYR A 243 16.67 -12.88 12.50
N GLN A 244 15.68 -12.04 12.82
CA GLN A 244 15.86 -10.93 13.78
C GLN A 244 16.21 -11.42 15.19
N LEU A 245 15.62 -12.53 15.63
CA LEU A 245 15.93 -13.14 16.92
C LEU A 245 17.38 -13.67 16.95
N ALA A 246 17.85 -14.25 15.84
CA ALA A 246 19.24 -14.68 15.69
C ALA A 246 20.20 -13.47 15.73
N GLU A 247 19.91 -12.40 14.97
CA GLU A 247 20.71 -11.17 15.03
C GLU A 247 20.77 -10.56 16.43
N TYR A 248 19.62 -10.50 17.13
CA TYR A 248 19.53 -10.01 18.50
C TYR A 248 20.39 -10.85 19.46
N ARG A 249 20.31 -12.19 19.34
CA ARG A 249 21.11 -13.13 20.15
C ARG A 249 22.59 -13.02 19.88
N LEU A 250 22.97 -12.81 18.61
CA LEU A 250 24.36 -12.73 18.16
C LEU A 250 24.97 -11.32 18.32
N ARG A 251 24.19 -10.31 18.74
CA ARG A 251 24.61 -8.90 18.94
C ARG A 251 25.30 -8.29 17.71
N VAL A 252 24.91 -8.72 16.51
CA VAL A 252 25.56 -8.30 15.26
C VAL A 252 25.10 -6.91 14.80
N TRP A 253 24.07 -6.31 15.43
CA TRP A 253 23.56 -4.99 15.02
C TRP A 253 23.06 -4.05 16.13
N ALA A 254 23.20 -2.74 15.86
CA ALA A 254 22.83 -1.60 16.70
C ALA A 254 21.30 -1.38 16.76
N PRO A 255 20.75 -0.74 17.82
CA PRO A 255 19.34 -0.85 18.18
C PRO A 255 18.42 0.00 17.28
N PRO A 256 17.53 -0.60 16.44
CA PRO A 256 16.57 0.21 15.69
C PRO A 256 15.39 0.61 16.58
N LYS A 257 14.79 1.80 16.36
CA LYS A 257 13.61 2.33 17.09
C LYS A 257 12.52 1.25 17.24
N ARG A 258 12.26 0.84 18.49
CA ARG A 258 11.97 -0.56 18.87
C ARG A 258 10.49 -1.00 18.90
N TRP A 259 9.52 -0.15 19.20
CA TRP A 259 8.24 -0.67 19.71
C TRP A 259 7.27 -1.23 18.63
N LEU A 260 7.17 -0.58 17.46
CA LEU A 260 6.18 -0.98 16.45
C LEU A 260 6.55 -2.30 15.75
N LYS A 261 7.85 -2.49 15.44
CA LYS A 261 8.38 -3.73 14.86
C LYS A 261 8.32 -4.88 15.86
N ILE A 262 8.60 -4.63 17.14
CA ILE A 262 8.43 -5.62 18.22
C ILE A 262 6.94 -5.97 18.39
N GLY A 263 6.03 -4.99 18.32
CA GLY A 263 4.60 -5.25 18.39
C GLY A 263 4.08 -6.13 17.26
N LEU A 264 4.45 -5.83 16.01
CA LEU A 264 4.06 -6.65 14.85
C LEU A 264 4.65 -8.06 14.91
N THR A 265 5.90 -8.19 15.35
CA THR A 265 6.56 -9.50 15.49
C THR A 265 6.01 -10.31 16.67
N ALA A 266 5.66 -9.66 17.78
CA ALA A 266 4.97 -10.29 18.89
C ALA A 266 3.57 -10.76 18.50
N ALA A 267 2.84 -9.99 17.69
CA ALA A 267 1.54 -10.39 17.16
C ALA A 267 1.66 -11.59 16.20
N ALA A 268 2.67 -11.60 15.32
CA ALA A 268 2.97 -12.75 14.46
C ALA A 268 3.35 -13.99 15.27
N LEU A 269 4.17 -13.84 16.32
CA LEU A 269 4.54 -14.91 17.23
C LEU A 269 3.32 -15.42 18.01
N ALA A 270 2.47 -14.53 18.51
CA ALA A 270 1.23 -14.90 19.19
C ALA A 270 0.31 -15.68 18.26
N ALA A 271 0.20 -15.30 16.99
CA ALA A 271 -0.55 -16.06 15.99
C ALA A 271 0.05 -17.46 15.80
N VAL A 272 1.37 -17.58 15.61
CA VAL A 272 2.07 -18.87 15.48
C VAL A 272 1.90 -19.76 16.72
N LEU A 273 2.06 -19.19 17.92
CA LEU A 273 1.88 -19.91 19.18
C LEU A 273 0.42 -20.32 19.41
N LEU A 274 -0.53 -19.46 19.03
CA LEU A 274 -1.95 -19.79 19.05
C LEU A 274 -2.26 -20.92 18.06
N THR A 275 -1.66 -20.90 16.86
CA THR A 275 -1.78 -22.02 15.91
C THR A 275 -1.25 -23.31 16.52
N TYR A 276 -0.05 -23.26 17.10
CA TYR A 276 0.60 -24.40 17.71
C TYR A 276 -0.20 -24.95 18.90
N TRP A 277 -0.71 -24.07 19.75
CA TRP A 277 -1.56 -24.45 20.88
C TRP A 277 -2.86 -25.10 20.42
N MET A 278 -3.54 -24.52 19.41
CA MET A 278 -4.72 -25.12 18.80
C MET A 278 -4.41 -26.48 18.16
N PHE A 279 -3.28 -26.62 17.47
CA PHE A 279 -2.79 -27.88 16.93
C PHE A 279 -2.56 -28.95 18.00
N GLY A 280 -2.15 -28.57 19.22
CA GLY A 280 -1.88 -29.49 20.32
C GLY A 280 -3.10 -29.89 21.16
N HIS A 281 -4.23 -29.19 21.06
CA HIS A 281 -5.44 -29.47 21.85
C HIS A 281 -6.56 -30.19 21.07
N TYR A 282 -6.43 -30.32 19.74
CA TYR A 282 -7.44 -31.00 18.91
C TYR A 282 -7.12 -32.48 18.65
N ASP A 283 -5.90 -32.93 18.94
CA ASP A 283 -5.47 -34.34 18.84
C ASP A 283 -5.67 -35.12 20.16
N SER A 284 -6.43 -34.57 21.12
CA SER A 284 -6.71 -35.16 22.45
C SER A 284 -8.20 -35.28 22.76
#